data_AF-A0A3A8TXQ9-F1
#
_entry.id   AF-A0A3A8TXQ9-F1
#
_cell.length_a   1.000
_cell.length_b   1.000
_cell.length_c   1.000
_cell.angle_alpha   90.00
_cell.angle_beta   90.00
_cell.angle_gamma   90.00
#
_symmetry.space_group_name_H-M   'P 1'
#
loop_
_entity.id
_entity.type
_entity.pdbx_description
1 polymer ?
#
loop_
_entity_poly.entity_id
_entity_poly.type
_entity_poly.pdbx_seq_one_letter_code
_entity_poly.pdbx_strand_id
1 'polypeptide(L)'
;MADIIDITLLADVRRFFKKLIEQRGLSYFLQKDGPRLFQIEPTKVELVLRTAIRTRNPELPAPHEKAVEHCRLELRRELIRRVASAMLQTGL
;
A
#
# COMPACT_ATOMS: atom_id res chain seq x y z
N MET A 1 -2.73 12.12 20.53
CA MET A 1 -3.68 11.01 20.32
C MET A 1 -2.88 9.73 20.15
N ALA A 2 -3.22 8.64 20.83
CA ALA A 2 -2.58 7.35 20.58
C ALA A 2 -2.95 6.87 19.16
N ASP A 3 -1.95 6.60 18.32
CA ASP A 3 -2.15 5.95 17.03
C ASP A 3 -2.66 4.53 17.32
N ILE A 4 -3.90 4.25 16.93
CA ILE A 4 -4.44 2.89 17.01
C ILE A 4 -3.79 2.10 15.87
N ILE A 5 -2.80 1.27 16.21
CA ILE A 5 -2.08 0.44 15.25
C ILE A 5 -2.57 -1.00 15.41
N ASP A 6 -3.27 -1.51 14.39
CA ASP A 6 -3.55 -2.94 14.26
C ASP A 6 -2.34 -3.62 13.60
N ILE A 7 -1.50 -4.23 14.43
CA ILE A 7 -0.24 -4.86 13.99
C ILE A 7 -0.50 -6.01 13.02
N THR A 8 -1.60 -6.75 13.23
CA THR A 8 -1.98 -7.88 12.38
C THR A 8 -2.41 -7.38 11.00
N LEU A 9 -3.28 -6.37 10.95
CA LEU A 9 -3.68 -5.75 9.69
C LEU A 9 -2.48 -5.21 8.92
N LEU A 10 -1.55 -4.53 9.62
CA LEU A 10 -0.36 -3.97 9.00
C LEU A 10 0.53 -5.08 8.39
N ALA A 11 0.69 -6.20 9.08
CA ALA A 11 1.44 -7.35 8.58
C ALA A 11 0.79 -7.95 7.33
N ASP A 12 -0.53 -8.13 7.33
CA ASP A 12 -1.28 -8.64 6.18
C ASP A 12 -1.17 -7.71 4.98
N VAL A 13 -1.38 -6.41 5.18
CA VAL A 13 -1.24 -5.37 4.15
C VAL A 13 0.17 -5.41 3.54
N ARG A 14 1.22 -5.45 4.37
CA ARG A 14 2.62 -5.52 3.90
C ARG A 14 2.88 -6.79 3.09
N ARG A 15 2.35 -7.92 3.53
CA ARG A 15 2.49 -9.21 2.82
C ARG A 15 1.82 -9.18 1.45
N PHE A 16 0.59 -8.69 1.36
CA PHE A 16 -0.14 -8.56 0.09
C PHE A 16 0.54 -7.58 -0.85
N PHE A 17 0.94 -6.43 -0.32
CA PHE A 17 1.67 -5.43 -1.07
C PHE A 17 2.94 -5.98 -1.70
N LYS A 18 3.77 -6.68 -0.91
CA LYS A 18 5.01 -7.29 -1.38
C LYS A 18 4.74 -8.28 -2.51
N LYS A 19 3.80 -9.20 -2.32
CA LYS A 19 3.39 -10.15 -3.37
C LYS A 19 2.94 -9.45 -4.65
N LEU A 20 2.13 -8.39 -4.53
CA LEU A 20 1.58 -7.69 -5.69
C LEU A 20 2.66 -6.93 -6.45
N ILE A 21 3.62 -6.32 -5.74
CA ILE A 21 4.81 -5.71 -6.35
C ILE A 21 5.65 -6.77 -7.07
N GLU A 22 5.92 -7.91 -6.45
CA GLU A 22 6.73 -8.97 -7.07
C GLU A 22 6.08 -9.52 -8.35
N GLN A 23 4.74 -9.59 -8.39
CA GLN A 23 4.00 -10.11 -9.53
C GLN A 23 3.78 -9.11 -10.67
N ARG A 24 3.53 -7.83 -10.35
CA ARG A 24 3.09 -6.82 -11.33
C ARG A 24 4.10 -5.70 -11.54
N GLY A 25 5.13 -5.62 -10.71
CA GLY A 25 6.10 -4.54 -10.70
C GLY A 25 5.58 -3.25 -10.08
N LEU A 26 6.49 -2.28 -9.92
CA LEU A 26 6.18 -0.98 -9.32
C LEU A 26 5.29 -0.10 -10.20
N SER A 27 5.43 -0.20 -11.52
CA SER A 27 4.64 0.56 -12.50
C SER A 27 3.14 0.28 -12.42
N TYR A 28 2.74 -0.87 -11.87
CA TYR A 28 1.34 -1.20 -11.63
C TYR A 28 0.65 -0.27 -10.63
N PHE A 29 1.42 0.35 -9.72
CA PHE A 29 0.93 1.29 -8.72
C PHE A 29 0.99 2.75 -9.18
N LEU A 30 1.44 3.00 -10.40
CA LEU A 30 1.57 4.34 -10.97
C LEU A 30 0.42 4.60 -11.94
N GLN A 31 -0.06 5.84 -11.95
CA GLN A 31 -0.96 6.31 -13.00
C GLN A 31 -0.22 6.28 -14.33
N LYS A 32 -0.83 5.61 -15.32
CA LYS A 32 -0.29 5.51 -16.67
C LYS A 32 -0.52 6.78 -17.48
N ASP A 33 -1.66 7.42 -17.25
CA ASP A 33 -2.14 8.56 -18.01
C ASP A 33 -2.36 9.73 -17.05
N GLY A 34 -1.38 10.62 -16.96
CA GLY A 34 -1.47 11.81 -16.10
C GLY A 34 -0.35 12.80 -16.39
N PRO A 35 -0.57 14.10 -16.11
CA PRO A 35 0.44 15.14 -16.34
C PRO A 35 1.66 15.02 -15.41
N ARG A 36 1.57 14.20 -14.35
CA ARG A 36 2.64 14.00 -13.38
C ARG A 36 3.31 12.64 -13.60
N LEU A 37 4.60 12.67 -13.89
CA LEU A 37 5.46 11.49 -13.89
C LEU A 37 5.43 10.86 -12.48
N PHE A 38 5.24 9.54 -12.42
CA PHE A 38 5.28 8.74 -11.19
C PHE A 38 4.20 9.04 -10.13
N GLN A 39 3.03 9.52 -10.54
CA GLN A 39 1.90 9.67 -9.63
C GLN A 39 1.37 8.31 -9.16
N ILE A 40 1.31 8.09 -7.84
CA ILE A 40 0.72 6.86 -7.27
C ILE A 40 -0.78 6.83 -7.55
N GLU A 41 -1.27 5.69 -8.06
CA GLU A 41 -2.68 5.46 -8.32
C GLU A 41 -3.42 5.10 -7.00
N PRO A 42 -4.33 5.98 -6.49
CA PRO A 42 -4.98 5.75 -5.20
C PRO A 42 -5.85 4.50 -5.17
N THR A 43 -6.47 4.14 -6.29
CA THR A 43 -7.31 2.93 -6.42
C THR A 43 -6.52 1.64 -6.17
N LYS A 44 -5.23 1.60 -6.52
CA LYS A 44 -4.34 0.45 -6.30
C LYS A 44 -3.94 0.32 -4.84
N VAL A 45 -3.74 1.44 -4.16
CA VAL A 45 -3.55 1.47 -2.70
C VAL A 45 -4.78 0.92 -2.00
N GLU A 46 -5.97 1.40 -2.36
CA GLU A 46 -7.24 0.91 -1.82
C GLU A 46 -7.48 -0.57 -2.11
N LEU A 47 -7.10 -1.05 -3.30
CA LEU A 47 -7.22 -2.45 -3.66
C LEU A 47 -6.41 -3.34 -2.71
N VAL A 48 -5.18 -2.95 -2.36
CA VAL A 48 -4.36 -3.71 -1.40
C VAL A 48 -5.03 -3.75 -0.03
N LEU A 49 -5.49 -2.59 0.47
CA LEU A 49 -6.14 -2.49 1.78
C LEU A 49 -7.42 -3.33 1.85
N ARG A 50 -8.32 -3.18 0.86
CA ARG A 50 -9.57 -3.94 0.78
C ARG A 50 -9.31 -5.44 0.65
N THR A 51 -8.29 -5.82 -0.10
CA THR A 51 -7.91 -7.23 -0.24
C THR A 51 -7.45 -7.80 1.09
N ALA A 52 -6.54 -7.12 1.79
CA ALA A 52 -6.04 -7.54 3.09
C ALA A 52 -7.17 -7.67 4.12
N ILE A 53 -8.09 -6.70 4.16
CA ILE A 53 -9.27 -6.73 5.04
C ILE A 53 -10.18 -7.92 4.69
N ARG A 54 -10.44 -8.16 3.40
CA ARG A 54 -11.32 -9.24 2.94
C ARG A 54 -10.75 -10.64 3.19
N THR A 55 -9.43 -10.79 3.14
CA THR A 55 -8.75 -12.07 3.36
C THR A 55 -8.37 -12.33 4.81
N ARG A 56 -8.69 -11.39 5.71
CA ARG A 56 -8.43 -11.51 7.14
C ARG A 56 -9.22 -12.70 7.72
N ASN A 57 -8.72 -13.29 8.81
CA ASN A 57 -9.47 -14.32 9.55
C ASN A 57 -10.87 -13.75 9.91
N PRO A 58 -11.98 -14.39 9.48
CA PRO A 58 -13.34 -13.93 9.78
C PRO A 58 -13.69 -13.92 11.27
N GLU A 59 -12.92 -14.63 12.11
CA GLU A 59 -13.09 -14.64 13.56
C GLU A 59 -12.56 -13.36 14.24
N LEU A 60 -11.73 -12.57 13.54
CA LEU A 60 -11.21 -11.31 14.07
C LEU A 60 -12.23 -10.18 13.89
N PRO A 61 -12.34 -9.24 14.84
CA PRO A 61 -13.21 -8.08 14.69
C PRO A 61 -12.78 -7.23 13.48
N ALA A 62 -13.73 -6.48 12.92
CA ALA A 62 -13.42 -5.52 11.86
C ALA A 62 -12.35 -4.52 12.35
N PRO A 63 -11.35 -4.19 11.52
CA PRO A 63 -10.31 -3.26 11.92
C PRO A 63 -10.89 -1.86 12.13
N HIS A 64 -10.38 -1.15 13.14
CA HIS A 64 -10.77 0.23 13.41
C HIS A 64 -10.35 1.14 12.25
N GLU A 65 -11.18 2.13 11.88
CA GLU A 65 -10.94 3.04 10.75
C GLU A 65 -9.57 3.72 10.81
N LYS A 66 -9.19 4.27 11.98
CA LYS A 66 -7.82 4.82 12.21
C LYS A 66 -6.68 3.84 11.90
N ALA A 67 -6.84 2.55 12.15
CA ALA A 67 -5.82 1.56 11.82
C ALA A 67 -5.73 1.33 10.29
N VAL A 68 -6.87 1.39 9.59
CA VAL A 68 -6.91 1.35 8.12
C VAL A 68 -6.24 2.59 7.52
N GLU A 69 -6.51 3.78 8.06
CA GLU A 69 -5.86 5.03 7.65
C GLU A 69 -4.34 4.98 7.89
N HIS A 70 -3.91 4.45 9.02
CA HIS A 70 -2.49 4.24 9.31
C HIS A 70 -1.85 3.32 8.25
N CYS A 71 -2.50 2.20 7.94
CA CYS A 71 -2.03 1.27 6.89
C CYS A 71 -1.97 1.94 5.51
N ARG A 72 -2.94 2.80 5.17
CA ARG A 72 -2.95 3.58 3.91
C ARG A 72 -1.74 4.50 3.82
N LEU A 73 -1.45 5.24 4.89
CA LEU A 73 -0.31 6.16 4.96
C LEU A 73 1.02 5.41 4.83
N GLU A 74 1.16 4.30 5.55
CA GLU A 74 2.36 3.46 5.50
C GLU A 74 2.58 2.85 4.10
N LEU A 75 1.52 2.36 3.45
CA LEU A 75 1.61 1.84 2.09
C LEU A 75 2.06 2.92 1.10
N ARG A 76 1.50 4.13 1.21
CA ARG A 76 1.88 5.27 0.35
C ARG A 76 3.33 5.67 0.58
N ARG A 77 3.77 5.78 1.83
CA ARG A 77 5.18 6.08 2.16
C ARG A 77 6.12 5.05 1.56
N GLU A 78 5.79 3.77 1.68
CA GLU A 78 6.60 2.70 1.13
C GLU A 78 6.65 2.73 -0.41
N LEU A 79 5.52 3.00 -1.07
CA LEU A 79 5.49 3.19 -2.52
C LEU A 79 6.37 4.37 -2.96
N ILE A 80 6.29 5.51 -2.29
CA ILE A 80 7.13 6.68 -2.58
C ILE A 80 8.61 6.32 -2.45
N ARG A 81 9.00 5.63 -1.35
CA ARG A 81 10.39 5.20 -1.14
C ARG A 81 10.89 4.30 -2.25
N ARG A 82 10.07 3.35 -2.71
CA ARG A 82 10.43 2.43 -3.80
C ARG A 82 10.55 3.14 -5.14
N VAL A 83 9.63 4.06 -5.44
CA VAL A 83 9.66 4.89 -6.65
C VAL A 83 10.91 5.75 -6.67
N ALA A 84 11.18 6.49 -5.60
CA ALA A 84 12.38 7.30 -5.48
C ALA A 84 13.66 6.45 -5.63
N SER A 85 13.71 5.27 -5.00
CA SER A 85 14.85 4.36 -5.12
C SER A 85 15.04 3.87 -6.55
N ALA A 86 13.94 3.54 -7.25
CA ALA A 86 14.00 3.14 -8.66
C ALA A 86 14.46 4.28 -9.56
N MET A 87 13.99 5.52 -9.32
CA MET A 87 14.43 6.71 -10.07
C MET A 87 15.94 6.93 -9.93
N LEU A 88 16.44 6.90 -8.68
CA LEU A 88 17.88 7.02 -8.39
C LEU A 88 18.71 5.94 -9.10
N GLN A 89 18.23 4.69 -9.14
CA GLN A 89 18.91 3.60 -9.84
C GLN A 89 18.94 3.80 -11.36
N THR A 90 17.90 4.40 -11.93
CA THR A 90 17.82 4.69 -13.38
C THR A 90 18.52 5.98 -13.80
N GLY A 91 19.08 6.75 -12.86
CA GLY A 91 19.75 8.03 -13.14
C GLY A 91 18.80 9.19 -13.46
N LEU A 92 17.53 9.10 -13.02
CA LEU A 92 16.53 10.16 -13.08
C LEU A 92 16.56 11.05 -11.83
#